data_AF-A0A948FSU8-F1
#
_entry.id   AF-A0A948FSU8-F1
#
_cell.length_a   1.000
_cell.length_b   1.000
_cell.length_c   1.000
_cell.angle_alpha   90.00
_cell.angle_beta   90.00
_cell.angle_gamma   90.00
#
_symmetry.space_group_name_H-M   'P 1'
#
loop_
_entity.id
_entity.type
_entity.pdbx_description
1 polymer ?
#
loop_
_entity_poly.entity_id
_entity_poly.type
_entity_poly.pdbx_seq_one_letter_code
_entity_poly.pdbx_strand_id
1 'polypeptide(L)' 'THQIRVHMSALKHPCVGDLTYGADPTLAKRFDVTRQWLHAVKLGFEHPDSGEYVSYESAYPVELARSLDAIRDSH' A
#
# COMPACT_ATOMS: atom_id res chain seq x y z
N THR A 1 -5.56 9.53 -11.52
CA THR A 1 -4.79 8.42 -12.15
C THR A 1 -4.49 7.37 -11.10
N HIS A 2 -4.71 6.07 -11.37
CA HIS A 2 -4.57 4.97 -10.40
C HIS A 2 -3.48 3.96 -10.82
N GLN A 3 -2.33 4.46 -11.31
CA GLN A 3 -1.37 3.67 -12.08
C GLN A 3 -0.96 2.36 -11.39
N ILE A 4 -0.53 2.40 -10.13
CA ILE A 4 -0.14 1.20 -9.37
C ILE A 4 -1.31 0.20 -9.28
N ARG A 5 -2.49 0.66 -8.84
CA ARG A 5 -3.67 -0.18 -8.64
C ARG A 5 -4.14 -0.86 -9.94
N VAL A 6 -4.13 -0.11 -11.04
CA VAL A 6 -4.49 -0.62 -12.38
C VAL A 6 -3.50 -1.67 -12.85
N HIS A 7 -2.19 -1.42 -12.73
CA HIS A 7 -1.17 -2.37 -13.19
C HIS A 7 -1.21 -3.67 -12.37
N MET A 8 -1.35 -3.56 -11.05
CA MET A 8 -1.45 -4.72 -10.15
C MET A 8 -2.68 -5.58 -10.48
N SER A 9 -3.83 -4.95 -10.73
CA SER A 9 -5.04 -5.65 -11.15
C SER A 9 -4.91 -6.29 -12.54
N ALA A 10 -4.28 -5.61 -13.50
CA ALA A 10 -4.00 -6.17 -14.84
C ALA A 10 -3.10 -7.42 -14.77
N LEU A 11 -2.20 -7.49 -13.80
CA LEU A 11 -1.36 -8.65 -13.51
C LEU A 11 -2.10 -9.77 -12.73
N LYS A 12 -3.41 -9.63 -12.47
CA LYS A 12 -4.22 -10.54 -11.64
C LYS A 12 -3.78 -10.59 -10.16
N HIS A 13 -3.11 -9.54 -9.70
CA HIS A 13 -2.68 -9.38 -8.31
C HIS A 13 -3.16 -8.03 -7.75
N PRO A 14 -4.48 -7.77 -7.67
CA PRO A 14 -5.00 -6.49 -7.18
C PRO A 14 -4.57 -6.22 -5.73
N CYS A 15 -4.41 -4.94 -5.38
CA CYS A 15 -4.12 -4.53 -4.01
C CYS A 15 -5.27 -4.95 -3.08
N VAL A 16 -4.96 -5.59 -1.93
CA VAL A 16 -5.97 -5.98 -0.95
C VAL A 16 -6.77 -4.74 -0.49
N GLY A 17 -8.08 -4.88 -0.30
CA GLY A 17 -8.98 -3.77 0.06
C GLY A 17 -9.34 -2.83 -1.10
N ASP A 18 -8.86 -3.10 -2.32
CA ASP A 18 -9.20 -2.31 -3.52
C ASP A 18 -10.46 -2.83 -4.22
N LEU A 19 -11.63 -2.44 -3.72
CA LEU A 19 -12.93 -2.84 -4.28
C LEU A 19 -13.15 -2.34 -5.72
N THR A 20 -12.48 -1.26 -6.12
CA THR A 20 -12.63 -0.69 -7.47
C THR A 20 -11.95 -1.57 -8.54
N TYR A 21 -10.86 -2.25 -8.18
CA TYR A 21 -10.05 -3.02 -9.13
C TYR A 21 -10.07 -4.54 -8.88
N GLY A 22 -11.14 -5.02 -8.24
CA GLY A 22 -11.45 -6.45 -8.14
C GLY A 22 -10.66 -7.20 -7.06
N ALA A 23 -10.20 -6.51 -6.02
CA ALA A 23 -9.60 -7.19 -4.86
C ALA A 23 -10.62 -8.10 -4.17
N ASP A 24 -10.17 -9.27 -3.70
CA ASP A 24 -11.02 -10.22 -3.00
C ASP A 24 -11.52 -9.63 -1.66
N PRO A 25 -12.85 -9.41 -1.51
CA PRO A 25 -13.41 -8.86 -0.28
C PRO A 25 -13.25 -9.82 0.92
N THR A 26 -13.08 -11.11 0.67
CA THR A 26 -12.83 -12.13 1.70
C THR A 26 -11.47 -11.93 2.34
N LEU A 27 -10.43 -11.66 1.53
CA LEU A 27 -9.09 -11.34 2.03
C LEU A 27 -9.08 -10.02 2.79
N ALA A 28 -9.75 -8.99 2.26
CA ALA A 28 -9.87 -7.71 2.95
C ALA A 28 -10.52 -7.87 4.33
N LYS A 29 -11.61 -8.65 4.42
CA LYS A 29 -12.28 -8.94 5.70
C LYS A 29 -11.43 -9.80 6.63
N ARG A 30 -10.71 -10.79 6.11
CA ARG A 30 -9.86 -11.70 6.91
C ARG A 30 -8.73 -10.94 7.62
N PHE A 31 -8.19 -9.91 6.98
CA PHE A 31 -7.09 -9.11 7.52
C PHE A 31 -7.52 -7.72 8.02
N ASP A 32 -8.83 -7.47 8.17
CA ASP A 32 -9.39 -6.19 8.64
C ASP A 32 -8.89 -4.96 7.84
N VAL A 33 -8.70 -5.13 6.54
CA VAL A 33 -8.23 -4.08 5.62
C VAL A 33 -9.43 -3.33 5.05
N THR A 34 -9.65 -2.10 5.50
CA THR A 34 -10.81 -1.27 5.14
C THR A 34 -10.60 -0.34 3.95
N ARG A 35 -9.35 -0.21 3.48
CA ARG A 35 -8.94 0.61 2.33
C ARG A 35 -7.90 -0.11 1.48
N GLN A 36 -7.58 0.42 0.30
CA GLN A 36 -6.51 -0.14 -0.51
C GLN A 36 -5.20 -0.21 0.29
N TRP A 37 -4.62 -1.41 0.36
CA TRP A 37 -3.36 -1.69 1.04
C TRP A 37 -2.19 -1.15 0.22
N LEU A 38 -2.08 0.16 0.20
CA LEU A 38 -1.07 0.93 -0.51
C LEU A 38 -0.65 2.13 0.35
N HIS A 39 0.65 2.27 0.57
CA HIS A 39 1.24 3.32 1.37
C HIS A 39 2.61 3.72 0.82
N ALA A 40 2.85 5.01 0.68
CA ALA A 40 4.14 5.56 0.24
C ALA A 40 5.08 5.68 1.44
N VAL A 41 5.96 4.70 1.62
CA VAL A 41 6.90 4.63 2.75
C VAL A 41 8.02 5.66 2.63
N LYS A 42 8.41 6.02 1.41
CA LYS A 42 9.55 6.90 1.15
C LYS A 42 9.27 7.84 -0.01
N LEU A 43 9.68 9.09 0.14
CA LEU A 43 9.65 10.10 -0.90
C LEU A 43 11.01 10.80 -0.93
N GLY A 44 11.66 10.80 -2.08
CA GLY A 44 12.92 11.52 -2.28
C GLY A 44 12.85 12.40 -3.51
N PHE A 45 13.29 13.65 -3.40
CA PHE A 45 13.28 14.63 -4.47
C PHE A 45 14.32 15.72 -4.20
N GLU A 46 14.62 16.51 -5.24
CA GLU A 46 15.48 17.69 -5.11
C GLU A 46 14.68 18.84 -4.49
N HIS A 47 15.17 19.40 -3.39
CA HIS A 47 14.49 20.47 -2.69
C HIS A 47 14.43 21.73 -3.57
N PRO A 48 13.23 22.29 -3.83
CA PRO A 48 13.05 23.30 -4.86
C PRO A 48 13.80 24.61 -4.58
N ASP A 49 14.03 24.93 -3.31
CA ASP A 49 14.71 26.18 -2.93
C ASP A 49 16.22 26.01 -2.74
N SER A 50 16.68 24.83 -2.32
CA SER A 50 18.10 24.61 -1.97
C SER A 50 18.87 23.78 -2.99
N GLY A 51 18.20 23.05 -3.88
CA GLY A 51 18.82 22.15 -4.85
C GLY A 51 19.42 20.88 -4.23
N GLU A 52 19.28 20.69 -2.92
CA GLU A 52 19.79 19.50 -2.23
C GLU A 52 18.80 18.34 -2.34
N TYR A 53 19.32 17.11 -2.48
CA TYR A 53 18.48 15.93 -2.46
C TYR A 53 17.98 15.67 -1.03
N VAL A 54 16.67 15.69 -0.85
CA VAL A 54 16.01 15.41 0.43
C VAL A 54 15.23 14.11 0.36
N SER A 55 15.14 13.43 1.51
CA SER A 55 14.41 12.16 1.65
C SER A 55 13.53 12.23 2.89
N TYR A 56 12.27 11.85 2.70
CA TYR A 56 11.28 11.73 3.75
C TYR A 56 10.82 10.28 3.84
N GLU A 57 10.60 9.81 5.06
CA GLU A 57 10.10 8.47 5.33
C GLU A 57 8.86 8.55 6.22
N SER A 58 7.91 7.65 5.96
CA SER A 58 6.68 7.52 6.72
C SER A 58 6.57 6.10 7.26
N ALA A 59 6.32 6.00 8.56
CA ALA A 59 6.11 4.71 9.20
C ALA A 59 4.82 4.08 8.68
N TYR A 60 4.81 2.75 8.64
CA TYR A 60 3.66 2.02 8.17
C TYR A 60 2.43 2.32 9.05
N PRO A 61 1.24 2.59 8.47
CA PRO A 61 0.03 2.76 9.25
C PRO A 61 -0.24 1.53 10.10
N VAL A 62 -0.67 1.73 11.34
CA VAL A 62 -0.86 0.65 12.34
C VAL A 62 -1.76 -0.47 11.82
N GLU A 63 -2.84 -0.13 11.11
CA GLU A 63 -3.76 -1.11 10.53
C GLU A 63 -3.07 -2.03 9.50
N LEU A 64 -2.24 -1.45 8.64
CA LEU A 64 -1.51 -2.20 7.63
C LEU A 64 -0.38 -3.03 8.26
N ALA A 65 0.25 -2.52 9.33
CA ALA A 65 1.30 -3.24 10.06
C ALA A 65 0.72 -4.49 10.74
N ARG A 66 -0.41 -4.35 11.44
CA ARG A 66 -1.13 -5.48 12.06
C ARG A 66 -1.52 -6.55 11.04
N SER A 67 -2.01 -6.11 9.88
CA SER A 67 -2.37 -7.02 8.78
C SER A 67 -1.14 -7.79 8.28
N LEU A 68 0.01 -7.13 8.17
CA LEU A 68 1.27 -7.75 7.75
C LEU A 68 1.76 -8.79 8.75
N ASP A 69 1.69 -8.46 10.05
CA ASP A 69 2.12 -9.36 11.11
C ASP A 69 1.21 -10.60 11.18
N ALA A 70 -0.10 -10.44 11.04
CA ALA A 70 -1.04 -11.57 10.96
C ALA A 70 -0.77 -12.52 9.78
N ILE A 71 -0.25 -12.01 8.64
CA ILE A 71 0.16 -12.85 7.52
C ILE A 71 1.45 -13.60 7.84
N ARG A 72 2.44 -12.91 8.43
CA ARG A 72 3.74 -13.50 8.79
C ARG A 72 3.59 -14.66 9.77
N ASP A 73 2.70 -14.52 10.75
CA ASP A 73 2.46 -15.53 11.79
C ASP A 73 1.61 -16.72 11.30
N SER A 74 1.04 -16.64 10.08
CA SER A 74 0.18 -17.68 9.50
C SER A 74 0.94 -18.71 8.65
N HIS A 75 2.28 -18.63 8.60
CA HIS A 75 3.22 -19.53 7.93
C HIS A 75 4.02 -20.36 8.93
#